data_AF-A0A8X6RBA7-F1
#
_entry.id   AF-A0A8X6RBA7-F1
#
_cell.length_a   1.000
_cell.length_b   1.000
_cell.length_c   1.000
_cell.angle_alpha   90.00
_cell.angle_beta   90.00
_cell.angle_gamma   90.00
#
_symmetry.space_group_name_H-M   'P 1'
#
loop_
_entity.id
_entity.type
_entity.pdbx_description
1 polymer ?
#
loop_
_entity_poly.entity_id
_entity_poly.type
_entity_poly.pdbx_seq_one_letter_code
_entity_poly.pdbx_strand_id
1 'polypeptide(L)' 'MRIVFPQDGGIYQQDIEECHTTDSVRAWFKEHQDQFIILPYPENSPDLNPINNLWNPLDRVVRAMDPHARNLVQQ' A
#
# COMPACT_ATOMS: atom_id res chain seq x y z
N MET A 1 1.89 -22.88 3.12
CA MET A 1 1.95 -21.76 2.16
C MET A 1 0.54 -21.20 2.04
N ARG A 2 0.29 -20.01 2.58
CA ARG A 2 -1.05 -19.38 2.55
C ARG A 2 -1.14 -18.64 1.23
N ILE A 3 -2.09 -19.05 0.38
CA ILE A 3 -2.39 -18.35 -0.87
C ILE A 3 -2.89 -16.95 -0.49
N VAL A 4 -2.12 -15.90 -0.84
CA VAL A 4 -2.45 -14.50 -0.55
C VAL A 4 -3.51 -13.97 -1.52
N PHE A 5 -3.62 -14.58 -2.72
CA PHE A 5 -4.57 -14.20 -3.76
C PHE A 5 -5.36 -15.43 -4.24
N PRO A 6 -6.68 -15.49 -4.06
CA PRO A 6 -7.49 -16.70 -4.27
C PRO A 6 -7.54 -17.25 -5.72
N GLN A 7 -6.82 -16.66 -6.68
CA GLN A 7 -6.87 -17.00 -8.11
C GLN A 7 -5.49 -17.05 -8.79
N ASP A 8 -4.41 -17.25 -8.04
CA ASP A 8 -3.03 -17.41 -8.56
C ASP A 8 -2.48 -16.26 -9.44
N GLY A 9 -3.14 -15.10 -9.44
CA GLY A 9 -2.70 -13.90 -10.16
C GLY A 9 -2.98 -12.65 -9.33
N GLY A 10 -2.09 -12.33 -8.40
CA GLY A 10 -2.19 -11.10 -7.60
C GLY A 10 -1.92 -9.86 -8.45
N ILE A 11 -2.65 -8.77 -8.18
CA ILE A 11 -2.28 -7.43 -8.65
C ILE A 11 -1.75 -6.67 -7.44
N TYR A 12 -0.49 -6.24 -7.53
CA TYR A 12 0.15 -5.42 -6.53
C TYR A 12 0.06 -3.95 -6.95
N GLN A 13 -0.52 -3.11 -6.10
CA GLN A 13 -0.62 -1.66 -6.30
C GLN A 13 0.30 -0.96 -5.30
N GLN A 14 1.16 -0.07 -5.80
CA GLN A 14 1.96 0.87 -5.01
C GLN A 14 1.87 2.26 -5.62
N ASP A 15 2.08 3.30 -4.82
CA ASP A 15 2.26 4.66 -5.32
C ASP A 15 3.68 4.84 -5.92
N ILE A 16 3.98 6.07 -6.34
CA ILE A 16 5.26 6.43 -6.97
C ILE A 16 6.29 7.00 -5.99
N GLU A 17 6.09 6.83 -4.68
CA GLU A 17 7.04 7.34 -3.68
C GLU A 17 8.45 6.78 -3.94
N GLU A 18 9.48 7.59 -3.69
CA GLU A 18 10.86 7.25 -4.07
C GLU A 18 11.31 5.91 -3.50
N CYS A 19 10.91 5.60 -2.26
CA CYS A 19 11.22 4.34 -1.60
C CYS A 19 10.69 3.11 -2.36
N HIS A 20 9.52 3.22 -3.00
CA HIS A 20 8.88 2.14 -3.76
C HIS A 20 9.43 2.01 -5.19
N THR A 21 10.20 2.98 -5.66
CA THR A 21 10.75 3.02 -7.02
C THR A 21 12.28 2.91 -7.06
N THR A 22 12.93 2.70 -5.91
CA THR A 22 14.37 2.42 -5.84
C THR A 22 14.79 1.17 -6.64
N ASP A 23 16.06 1.13 -7.05
CA ASP A 23 16.59 0.03 -7.87
C ASP A 23 16.53 -1.33 -7.16
N SER A 24 16.72 -1.36 -5.85
CA SER A 24 16.61 -2.60 -5.06
C SER A 24 15.18 -3.14 -5.07
N VAL A 25 14.17 -2.28 -4.93
CA VAL A 25 12.75 -2.66 -4.99
C VAL A 25 12.37 -3.12 -6.39
N ARG A 26 12.81 -2.40 -7.44
CA ARG A 26 12.60 -2.82 -8.84
C ARG A 26 13.25 -4.18 -9.15
N ALA A 27 14.44 -4.44 -8.62
CA ALA A 27 15.13 -5.70 -8.79
C ALA A 27 14.35 -6.86 -8.14
N TRP A 28 13.85 -6.67 -6.92
CA TRP A 28 13.02 -7.67 -6.24
C TRP A 28 11.76 -7.99 -7.04
N PHE A 29 11.09 -6.97 -7.57
CA PHE A 29 9.92 -7.16 -8.42
C PHE A 29 10.22 -7.94 -9.70
N LYS A 30 11.36 -7.70 -10.34
CA LYS A 30 11.78 -8.44 -11.53
C LYS A 30 12.04 -9.92 -11.24
N GLU A 31 12.60 -10.23 -10.07
CA GLU A 31 12.80 -11.60 -9.60
C GLU A 31 11.47 -12.34 -9.37
N HIS A 32 10.40 -11.62 -9.01
CA HIS A 32 9.09 -12.19 -8.65
C HIS A 32 7.99 -11.91 -9.70
N GLN A 33 8.36 -11.56 -10.93
CA GLN A 33 7.43 -11.13 -11.98
C GLN A 33 6.41 -12.22 -12.43
N ASP A 34 6.68 -13.48 -12.10
CA ASP A 34 5.81 -14.63 -12.36
C ASP A 34 4.76 -14.86 -11.27
N GLN A 35 4.87 -14.18 -10.12
CA GLN A 35 4.01 -14.38 -8.95
C GLN A 35 2.83 -13.40 -8.90
N PHE A 36 2.99 -12.20 -9.48
CA PHE A 36 1.97 -11.15 -9.51
C PHE A 36 2.31 -10.07 -10.54
N ILE A 37 1.30 -9.26 -10.87
CA ILE A 37 1.42 -8.11 -11.77
C ILE A 37 1.49 -6.82 -10.95
N ILE A 38 2.42 -5.93 -11.26
CA ILE A 38 2.45 -4.57 -10.69
C ILE A 38 1.51 -3.70 -11.50
N LEU A 39 0.55 -3.06 -10.83
CA LEU A 39 -0.35 -2.10 -11.45
C LEU A 39 0.42 -0.80 -11.78
N PRO A 40 0.42 -0.34 -13.04
CA PRO A 40 0.95 0.98 -13.36
C PRO A 40 0.17 2.06 -12.59
N TYR A 41 0.89 2.90 -11.85
CA TYR A 41 0.29 3.96 -11.05
C TYR A 41 0.55 5.33 -11.70
N PRO A 42 -0.48 6.14 -12.00
CA PRO A 42 -0.29 7.47 -12.55
C PRO A 42 0.25 8.43 -11.50
N GLU A 43 1.18 9.30 -11.90
CA GLU A 43 1.74 10.31 -11.00
C GLU A 43 0.64 11.22 -10.42
N ASN A 44 0.85 11.73 -9.21
CA ASN A 44 -0.04 12.70 -8.54
C ASN A 44 -1.52 12.27 -8.42
N SER A 45 -1.80 10.97 -8.33
CA SER A 45 -3.18 10.44 -8.26
C SER A 45 -3.48 9.77 -6.91
N PRO A 46 -3.43 10.49 -5.77
CA PRO A 46 -3.66 9.89 -4.45
C PRO A 46 -5.10 9.36 -4.30
N ASP A 47 -6.05 9.89 -5.06
CA ASP A 47 -7.44 9.45 -5.11
C ASP A 47 -7.60 7.99 -5.60
N LEU A 48 -6.63 7.49 -6.37
CA LEU A 48 -6.64 6.12 -6.90
C LEU A 48 -6.11 5.05 -5.93
N ASN A 49 -5.57 5.44 -4.76
CA ASN A 49 -5.08 4.48 -3.77
C ASN A 49 -6.23 4.03 -2.86
N PRO A 50 -6.69 2.75 -2.93
CA PRO A 50 -7.81 2.26 -2.13
C PRO A 50 -7.55 2.35 -0.62
N ILE A 51 -6.27 2.33 -0.19
CA ILE A 51 -5.92 2.44 1.24
C ILE A 51 -6.38 3.78 1.83
N ASN A 52 -6.48 4.84 1.02
CA ASN A 52 -6.89 6.15 1.50
C ASN A 52 -8.33 6.15 2.05
N ASN A 53 -9.20 5.31 1.49
CA ASN A 53 -10.54 5.13 2.01
C ASN A 53 -10.58 4.37 3.34
N LEU A 54 -9.55 3.57 3.64
CA LEU A 54 -9.45 2.79 4.88
C LEU A 54 -8.88 3.59 6.06
N TRP A 55 -8.13 4.65 5.82
CA TRP A 55 -7.56 5.48 6.89
C TRP A 55 -8.64 6.09 7.80
N ASN A 56 -9.74 6.59 7.23
CA ASN A 56 -10.82 7.21 8.01
C ASN A 56 -11.56 6.22 8.95
N PRO A 57 -11.97 5.03 8.49
CA PRO A 57 -12.44 3.96 9.39
C PRO A 57 -11.41 3.55 10.44
N LEU A 58 -10.14 3.38 10.04
CA LEU A 58 -9.07 2.96 10.96
C LEU A 58 -8.84 3.98 12.08
N ASP A 59 -8.72 5.27 11.75
CA ASP A 59 -8.55 6.35 12.72
C ASP A 59 -9.70 6.37 13.73
N ARG A 60 -10.94 6.16 13.29
CA ARG A 60 -12.10 6.06 14.19
C ARG A 60 -12.00 4.89 15.17
N VAL A 61 -11.57 3.72 14.71
CA VAL A 61 -11.36 2.55 15.57
C VAL A 61 -10.23 2.80 16.56
N VAL A 62 -9.11 3.37 16.11
CA VAL A 62 -7.97 3.71 16.98
C VAL A 62 -8.39 4.71 18.07
N ARG A 63 -9.11 5.78 17.73
CA ARG A 63 -9.60 6.77 18.71
C ARG A 63 -10.60 6.20 19.70
N ALA A 64 -11.39 5.20 19.29
CA ALA A 64 -12.30 4.51 20.20
C ALA A 64 -11.56 3.62 21.21
N MET A 65 -10.39 3.08 20.82
CA MET A 65 -9.54 2.28 21.72
C MET A 65 -8.74 3.15 22.68
N ASP A 66 -8.20 4.28 22.21
CA ASP A 66 -7.50 5.28 23.03
C ASP A 66 -7.83 6.71 22.54
N PRO A 67 -8.68 7.46 23.26
CA PRO A 67 -9.02 8.84 22.93
C PRO A 67 -7.83 9.82 22.97
N HIS A 68 -6.74 9.43 23.63
CA HIS A 68 -5.51 10.22 23.74
C HIS A 68 -4.45 9.82 22.72
N ALA A 69 -4.69 8.80 21.89
CA ALA A 69 -3.83 8.50 20.76
C ALA A 69 -3.82 9.70 19.81
N ARG A 70 -2.65 10.35 19.72
CA ARG A 70 -2.40 11.47 18.81
C ARG A 70 -1.36 11.06 17.79
N ASN A 71 -1.58 11.45 16.54
CA ASN A 71 -0.54 11.37 15.52
C ASN A 71 0.63 12.25 15.99
N LEU A 72 1.84 11.69 16.03
CA LEU A 72 3.05 12.40 16.46
C LEU A 72 3.48 13.51 15.47
N VAL A 73 2.85 13.55 14.30
CA VAL A 73 3.12 14.53 13.24
C VAL A 73 2.06 15.63 13.28
N GLN A 74 2.10 16.45 14.33
CA GLN A 74 1.54 17.80 14.33
C GLN A 74 2.62 18.75 14.82
N GLN A 75 3.51 19.13 13.91
CA GLN A 75 4.28 20.38 13.95
C GLN A 75 4.22 21.03 12.57
#